data_AF-A0A2M8G3C9-F1
#
_entry.id   AF-A0A2M8G3C9-F1
#
_cell.length_a   1.000
_cell.length_b   1.000
_cell.length_c   1.000
_cell.angle_alpha   90.00
_cell.angle_beta   90.00
_cell.angle_gamma   90.00
#
_symmetry.space_group_name_H-M   'P 1'
#
loop_
_entity.id
_entity.type
_entity.pdbx_description
1 polymer ?
#
loop_
_entity_poly.entity_id
_entity_poly.type
_entity_poly.pdbx_seq_one_letter_code
_entity_poly.pdbx_strand_id
1 'polypeptide(L)'
;MAIIKAGRKNSNSLNIRIMITYRMSMKCQNCGKGSQYGHFVSHAKNRIKRTFKPNLHRVTVVKNGIKQRLSLCSSCVRQLKKAAFA
;
A
#
# COMPACT_ATOMS: atom_id res chain seq x y z
N MET A 1 31.90 -19.04 -4.59
CA MET A 1 30.85 -19.63 -3.73
C MET A 1 30.99 -19.05 -2.33
N ALA A 2 30.27 -17.97 -2.02
CA ALA A 2 30.24 -17.39 -0.68
C ALA A 2 28.83 -17.55 -0.13
N ILE A 3 28.74 -18.33 0.95
CA ILE A 3 27.52 -18.79 1.60
C ILE A 3 26.89 -17.60 2.32
N ILE A 4 25.69 -17.19 1.89
CA ILE A 4 24.89 -16.15 2.55
C ILE A 4 24.52 -16.66 3.94
N LYS A 5 25.09 -16.05 4.97
CA LYS A 5 24.86 -16.39 6.37
C LYS A 5 23.41 -16.09 6.75
N ALA A 6 22.66 -17.16 7.00
CA ALA A 6 21.33 -17.12 7.59
C ALA A 6 21.40 -16.59 9.04
N GLY A 7 20.78 -15.44 9.29
CA GLY A 7 20.62 -14.85 10.62
C GLY A 7 19.23 -15.13 11.19
N ARG A 8 19.15 -16.20 12.01
CA ARG A 8 18.14 -16.62 13.01
C ARG A 8 16.72 -16.02 12.96
N LYS A 9 15.77 -16.94 12.74
CA LYS A 9 14.37 -16.84 13.18
C LYS A 9 14.35 -16.68 14.71
N ASN A 10 13.70 -15.64 15.23
CA ASN A 10 13.14 -15.69 16.58
C ASN A 10 11.62 -15.69 16.46
N SER A 11 11.09 -16.90 16.55
CA SER A 11 9.68 -17.20 16.75
C SER A 11 9.28 -16.78 18.15
N ASN A 12 8.43 -15.77 18.28
CA ASN A 12 7.49 -15.70 19.39
C ASN A 12 6.18 -15.12 18.89
N SER A 13 5.31 -16.06 18.54
CA SER A 13 3.89 -16.08 18.87
C SER A 13 3.15 -14.75 18.84
N LEU A 14 2.45 -14.51 17.73
CA LEU A 14 1.03 -14.14 17.77
C LEU A 14 0.41 -14.77 16.52
N ASN A 15 0.31 -16.10 16.58
CA ASN A 15 -0.61 -16.82 15.74
C ASN A 15 -2.01 -16.65 16.32
N ILE A 16 -2.96 -16.49 15.40
CA ILE A 16 -4.40 -16.72 15.54
C ILE A 16 -5.25 -15.46 15.76
N ARG A 17 -6.10 -15.25 14.74
CA ARG A 17 -7.34 -14.47 14.76
C ARG A 17 -7.22 -12.95 14.56
N ILE A 18 -6.62 -12.54 13.44
CA ILE A 18 -7.13 -11.32 12.80
C ILE A 18 -7.97 -11.77 11.64
N MET A 19 -9.28 -11.79 11.91
CA MET A 19 -10.32 -11.73 10.89
C MET A 19 -9.79 -10.92 9.74
N ILE A 20 -10.02 -11.45 8.56
CA ILE A 20 -9.99 -10.73 7.31
C ILE A 20 -10.89 -9.48 7.46
N THR A 21 -10.37 -8.44 8.06
CA THR A 21 -10.69 -7.07 7.77
C THR A 21 -9.82 -6.76 6.56
N TYR A 22 -10.10 -7.45 5.43
CA TYR A 22 -9.82 -6.84 4.14
C TYR A 22 -10.70 -5.60 4.14
N ARG A 23 -10.17 -4.50 4.68
CA ARG A 23 -10.73 -3.19 4.41
C ARG A 23 -10.51 -3.01 2.92
N MET A 24 -11.50 -3.45 2.14
CA MET A 24 -11.83 -3.00 0.78
C MET A 24 -12.07 -1.49 0.75
N SER A 25 -11.70 -0.75 1.80
CA SER A 25 -11.55 0.68 1.75
C SER A 25 -10.52 1.00 0.68
N MET A 26 -10.86 1.93 -0.21
CA MET A 26 -9.97 2.50 -1.22
C MET A 26 -8.85 3.30 -0.55
N LYS A 27 -8.00 2.61 0.21
CA LYS A 27 -6.93 3.18 1.00
C LYS A 27 -5.62 2.43 0.76
N CYS A 28 -4.54 3.19 0.69
CA CYS A 28 -3.19 2.62 0.60
C CYS A 28 -2.82 1.98 1.92
N GLN A 29 -2.38 0.71 1.91
CA GLN A 29 -2.01 0.00 3.13
C GLN A 29 -0.70 0.50 3.77
N ASN A 30 0.19 1.11 2.99
CA ASN A 30 1.45 1.67 3.50
C ASN A 30 1.29 3.11 4.00
N CYS A 31 0.59 3.93 3.21
CA CYS A 31 0.60 5.38 3.35
C CYS A 31 -0.75 5.94 3.84
N GLY A 32 -1.76 5.10 4.04
CA GLY A 32 -3.09 5.48 4.54
C GLY A 32 -3.95 6.32 3.60
N LYS A 33 -3.40 6.80 2.46
CA LYS A 33 -4.09 7.65 1.49
C LYS A 33 -5.44 7.07 1.09
N GLY A 34 -6.52 7.78 1.38
CA GLY A 34 -7.88 7.42 0.99
C GLY A 34 -8.48 8.32 -0.06
N SER A 35 -9.76 8.08 -0.38
CA SER A 35 -10.55 8.96 -1.22
C SER A 35 -10.64 10.36 -0.60
N GLN A 36 -10.44 11.38 -1.42
CA GLN A 36 -10.60 12.78 -1.03
C GLN A 36 -11.83 13.36 -1.73
N TYR A 37 -12.41 14.40 -1.15
CA TYR A 37 -13.55 15.11 -1.74
C TYR A 37 -13.10 16.49 -2.18
N GLY A 38 -13.69 16.98 -3.28
CA GLY A 38 -13.53 18.36 -3.68
C GLY A 38 -14.49 18.72 -4.80
N HIS A 39 -14.13 19.72 -5.60
CA HIS A 39 -15.00 20.25 -6.63
C HIS A 39 -14.36 20.21 -8.02
N PHE A 40 -15.21 20.05 -9.03
CA PHE A 40 -14.92 20.52 -10.37
C PHE A 40 -15.41 21.97 -10.44
N VAL A 41 -14.51 22.90 -10.75
CA VAL A 41 -14.81 24.33 -10.81
C VAL A 41 -14.72 24.76 -12.28
N SER A 42 -15.83 25.25 -12.83
CA SER A 42 -15.83 25.80 -14.19
C SER A 42 -15.21 27.21 -14.23
N HIS A 43 -14.99 27.73 -15.44
CA HIS A 43 -14.54 29.11 -15.64
C HIS A 43 -15.49 30.13 -14.97
N ALA A 44 -16.80 29.87 -14.99
CA ALA A 44 -17.83 30.65 -14.30
C ALA A 44 -17.92 30.40 -12.78
N LYS A 45 -16.96 29.66 -12.19
CA LYS A 45 -16.93 29.27 -10.77
C LYS A 45 -18.09 28.39 -10.29
N ASN A 46 -18.78 27.71 -11.21
CA ASN A 46 -19.79 26.71 -10.83
C ASN A 46 -19.09 25.49 -10.21
N ARG A 47 -19.49 25.11 -9.00
CA ARG A 47 -18.85 24.05 -8.21
C ARG A 47 -19.68 22.77 -8.21
N ILE A 48 -19.19 21.73 -8.87
CA ILE A 48 -19.81 20.40 -8.87
C ILE A 48 -19.00 19.50 -7.93
N LYS A 49 -19.66 18.81 -6.99
CA LYS A 49 -18.97 17.88 -6.07
C LYS A 49 -18.36 16.72 -6.86
N ARG A 50 -17.11 16.37 -6.58
CA ARG A 50 -16.44 15.18 -7.12
C ARG A 50 -15.60 14.46 -6.07
N THR A 51 -15.43 13.16 -6.28
CA THR A 51 -14.61 12.30 -5.42
C THR A 51 -13.30 11.97 -6.14
N PHE A 52 -12.18 12.24 -5.48
CA PHE A 52 -10.85 11.90 -5.92
C PHE A 52 -10.46 10.53 -5.36
N LYS A 53 -10.41 9.53 -6.24
CA LYS A 53 -9.97 8.19 -5.88
C LYS A 53 -8.44 8.11 -5.98
N PRO A 54 -7.72 7.59 -4.98
CA PRO A 54 -6.27 7.39 -5.08
C PRO A 54 -5.97 6.28 -6.10
N ASN A 55 -4.89 6.44 -6.86
CA ASN A 55 -4.39 5.43 -7.82
C ASN A 55 -3.76 4.26 -7.04
N LEU A 56 -4.59 3.28 -6.72
CA LEU A 56 -4.23 2.07 -5.98
C LEU A 56 -3.93 0.93 -6.96
N HIS A 57 -2.80 0.27 -6.77
CA HIS A 57 -2.37 -0.88 -7.55
C HIS A 57 -2.16 -2.08 -6.63
N ARG A 58 -2.57 -3.26 -7.10
CA ARG A 58 -2.32 -4.53 -6.42
C ARG A 58 -0.90 -4.98 -6.76
N VAL A 59 -0.03 -5.02 -5.76
CA VAL A 59 1.37 -5.42 -5.93
C VAL A 59 1.74 -6.51 -4.92
N THR A 60 2.62 -7.41 -5.33
CA THR A 60 3.17 -8.44 -4.45
C THR A 60 4.45 -7.89 -3.82
N VAL A 61 4.50 -7.85 -2.49
CA VAL A 61 5.65 -7.37 -1.72
C VAL A 61 6.12 -8.50 -0.80
N VAL A 62 7.43 -8.66 -0.68
CA VAL A 62 8.03 -9.58 0.30
C VAL A 62 8.26 -8.78 1.58
N LYS A 63 7.50 -9.07 2.63
CA LYS A 63 7.68 -8.47 3.95
C LYS A 63 8.06 -9.58 4.93
N ASN A 64 9.21 -9.46 5.58
CA ASN A 64 9.72 -10.45 6.55
C ASN A 64 9.80 -11.89 5.97
N GLY A 65 10.20 -12.03 4.71
CA GLY A 65 10.30 -13.32 4.02
C GLY A 65 8.97 -13.90 3.52
N ILE A 66 7.84 -13.26 3.81
CA ILE A 66 6.51 -13.70 3.37
C ILE A 66 6.06 -12.86 2.19
N LYS A 67 5.67 -13.52 1.09
CA LYS A 67 5.05 -12.87 -0.07
C LYS A 67 3.61 -12.50 0.29
N GLN A 68 3.31 -11.20 0.33
CA GLN A 68 1.97 -10.70 0.60
C GLN A 68 1.49 -9.83 -0.58
N ARG A 69 0.20 -9.96 -0.93
CA ARG A 69 -0.44 -9.05 -1.88
C ARG A 69 -0.99 -7.85 -1.13
N LEU A 70 -0.57 -6.66 -1.54
CA LEU A 70 -0.98 -5.40 -0.93
C LEU A 70 -1.54 -4.44 -1.98
N SER A 71 -2.51 -3.63 -1.58
CA SER A 71 -3.02 -2.47 -2.32
C SER A 71 -2.21 -1.24 -1.94
N LEU A 72 -1.33 -0.82 -2.85
CA LEU A 72 -0.43 0.32 -2.64
C LEU A 72 -0.70 1.42 -3.65
N CYS A 73 -0.56 2.68 -3.22
CA CYS A 73 -0.65 3.79 -4.15
C CYS A 73 0.62 3.94 -5.00
N SER A 74 0.49 4.54 -6.17
CA SER A 74 1.58 4.72 -7.14
C SER A 74 2.85 5.36 -6.56
N SER A 75 2.74 6.29 -5.59
CA SER A 75 3.91 6.88 -4.93
C SER A 75 4.70 5.88 -4.10
N CYS A 76 3.99 5.00 -3.37
CA CYS A 76 4.63 4.03 -2.49
C CYS A 76 5.20 2.86 -3.34
N VAL A 77 4.57 2.51 -4.47
CA VAL A 77 5.16 1.60 -5.47
C VAL A 77 6.45 2.18 -6.08
N ARG A 78 6.47 3.48 -6.41
CA ARG A 78 7.67 4.16 -6.93
C ARG A 78 8.82 4.12 -5.92
N GLN A 79 8.53 4.39 -4.65
CA GLN A 79 9.53 4.33 -3.57
C GLN A 79 10.09 2.91 -3.40
N LEU A 80 9.24 1.89 -3.42
CA LEU A 80 9.68 0.49 -3.34
C LEU A 80 10.60 0.11 -4.51
N LYS A 81 10.27 0.53 -5.74
CA LYS A 81 11.15 0.33 -6.89
C LYS A 81 12.49 1.04 -6.69
N LYS A 82 12.49 2.32 -6.27
CA LYS A 82 13.73 3.07 -6.02
C LYS A 82 14.63 2.39 -4.98
N ALA A 83 14.06 1.91 -3.89
CA ALA A 83 14.80 1.22 -2.83
C ALA A 83 15.33 -0.17 -3.23
N ALA A 84 14.75 -0.80 -4.26
CA ALA A 84 15.23 -2.10 -4.75
C ALA A 84 16.43 -1.97 -5.72
N PHE A 85 16.64 -0.79 -6.31
CA PHE A 85 17.71 -0.53 -7.26
C PHE A 85 18.81 0.39 -6.70
N ALA A 86 18.69 0.81 -5.44
CA ALA A 86 19.71 1.54 -4.69
C ALA A 86 20.44 0.57 -3.77
#